data_AF-A0A6C0D6U4-F1
#
_entry.id   AF-A0A6C0D6U4-F1
#
_cell.length_a   1.000
_cell.length_b   1.000
_cell.length_c   1.000
_cell.angle_alpha   90.00
_cell.angle_beta   90.00
_cell.angle_gamma   90.00
#
_symmetry.space_group_name_H-M   'P 1'
#
loop_
_entity.id
_entity.type
_entity.pdbx_description
1 polymer ?
#
loop_
_entity_poly.entity_id
_entity_poly.type
_entity_poly.pdbx_seq_one_letter_code
_entity_poly.pdbx_strand_id
1 'polypeptide(L)'
;MFNNPPAIYENIYYDSILFIFIIIFYPKYFISKIYTKTNNNMEFYRVMLIVLIIILFIFVFGRLMNQRQKILAMSNSRAIEGLQTSQTSNEVTGLSTRYEQVKIKNTIASIQRLPLRELCIKSSYSSPWTGSIMSTEMIQLILSRGYRYLDIPVYYGPRSEPYVCYSRDANTIDENTIIPLKSVFDIIASSAFSAIPPNPADPLFIELRIIPDSTNLIYGSITSLINQIFKEKLYVDANGRAILIDGFTPLNDVMGKIIFLINITNNENFASANQDFAFTMNGVVGGSSIGLKTYRQVASSRKPLRKPYKVISYNMPPTTNIKNYTVLMPEINESFDIPNIYTVIMDYGIQITKMPFYVNNGMVLLYENIFDDQESAFIPMANMYINSKYYEKSKIKYGFLSF
;
A
#
# COMPACT_ATOMS: atom_id res chain seq x y z
N MET A 1 -10.77 26.92 -28.84
CA MET A 1 -10.97 28.32 -28.40
C MET A 1 -10.82 28.34 -26.88
N PHE A 2 -9.66 28.72 -26.39
CA PHE A 2 -9.42 28.88 -24.95
C PHE A 2 -9.99 30.23 -24.52
N ASN A 3 -11.00 30.19 -23.66
CA ASN A 3 -11.53 31.39 -23.00
C ASN A 3 -10.52 31.83 -21.94
N ASN A 4 -9.81 32.93 -22.20
CA ASN A 4 -9.10 33.64 -21.15
C ASN A 4 -10.10 34.12 -20.10
N PRO A 5 -9.82 33.96 -18.79
CA PRO A 5 -10.65 34.56 -17.75
C PRO A 5 -10.57 36.09 -17.87
N PRO A 6 -11.65 36.82 -17.56
CA PRO A 6 -11.68 38.27 -17.71
C PRO A 6 -10.65 38.92 -16.76
N ALA A 7 -9.84 39.83 -17.31
CA ALA A 7 -8.77 40.60 -16.64
C ALA A 7 -9.22 41.41 -15.40
N ILE A 8 -10.52 41.40 -15.09
CA ILE A 8 -11.11 42.05 -13.92
C ILE A 8 -10.77 41.29 -12.63
N TYR A 9 -10.53 39.97 -12.68
CA TYR A 9 -10.22 39.17 -11.48
C TYR A 9 -8.78 39.34 -10.97
N GLU A 10 -7.81 39.70 -11.84
CA GLU A 10 -6.42 39.88 -11.42
C GLU A 10 -6.23 41.17 -10.59
N ASN A 11 -6.86 42.28 -10.98
CA ASN A 11 -6.69 43.55 -10.27
C ASN A 11 -7.28 43.53 -8.84
N ILE A 12 -8.44 42.89 -8.64
CA ILE A 12 -9.06 42.79 -7.31
C ILE A 12 -8.19 41.92 -6.37
N TYR A 13 -7.52 40.90 -6.91
CA TYR A 13 -6.65 40.02 -6.13
C TYR A 13 -5.38 40.72 -5.66
N TYR A 14 -4.73 41.50 -6.53
CA TYR A 14 -3.52 42.25 -6.18
C TYR A 14 -3.79 43.38 -5.18
N ASP A 15 -4.88 44.12 -5.33
CA ASP A 15 -5.23 45.20 -4.40
C ASP A 15 -5.58 44.67 -3.00
N SER A 16 -6.25 43.51 -2.94
CA SER A 16 -6.59 42.85 -1.68
C SER A 16 -5.34 42.33 -0.95
N ILE A 17 -4.38 41.77 -1.69
CA ILE A 17 -3.11 41.30 -1.12
C ILE A 17 -2.27 42.48 -0.64
N LEU A 18 -2.17 43.55 -1.43
CA LEU A 18 -1.41 44.75 -1.07
C LEU A 18 -1.98 45.40 0.20
N PHE A 19 -3.31 45.45 0.32
CA PHE A 19 -3.99 45.97 1.51
C PHE A 19 -3.71 45.12 2.76
N ILE A 20 -3.77 43.79 2.64
CA ILE A 20 -3.43 42.86 3.73
C ILE A 20 -1.94 42.99 4.10
N PHE A 21 -1.05 43.13 3.10
CA PHE A 21 0.39 43.30 3.32
C PHE A 21 0.69 44.60 4.09
N ILE A 22 0.03 45.71 3.75
CA ILE A 22 0.18 46.99 4.45
C ILE A 22 -0.30 46.88 5.90
N ILE A 23 -1.41 46.18 6.15
CA ILE A 23 -1.94 45.97 7.51
C ILE A 23 -0.97 45.11 8.35
N ILE A 24 -0.41 44.05 7.77
CA ILE A 24 0.46 43.12 8.50
C ILE A 24 1.85 43.73 8.75
N PHE A 25 2.45 44.37 7.74
CA PHE A 25 3.84 44.81 7.80
C PHE A 25 4.03 46.25 8.25
N TYR A 26 2.98 47.09 8.17
CA TYR A 26 3.03 48.49 8.64
C TYR A 26 1.92 48.84 9.65
N PRO A 27 1.72 48.04 10.71
CA PRO A 27 0.64 48.24 11.67
C PRO A 27 0.75 49.61 12.35
N LYS A 28 1.97 50.09 12.63
CA LYS A 28 2.20 51.41 13.25
C LYS A 28 1.70 52.58 12.40
N TYR A 29 1.91 52.54 11.09
CA TYR A 29 1.46 53.61 10.18
C TYR A 29 -0.08 53.64 10.10
N PHE A 30 -0.70 52.46 10.01
CA PHE A 30 -2.15 52.35 9.94
C PHE A 30 -2.83 52.72 11.26
N ILE A 31 -2.31 52.23 12.39
CA ILE A 31 -2.81 52.55 13.74
C ILE A 31 -2.66 54.05 14.02
N SER A 32 -1.52 54.67 13.68
CA SER A 32 -1.30 56.11 13.86
C SER A 32 -2.30 56.97 13.08
N LYS A 33 -2.62 56.58 11.85
CA LYS A 33 -3.54 57.33 10.98
C LYS A 33 -5.02 57.17 11.36
N ILE A 34 -5.39 56.02 11.92
CA ILE A 34 -6.73 55.81 12.51
C ILE A 34 -6.86 56.58 13.82
N TYR A 35 -5.87 56.44 14.71
CA TYR A 35 -5.88 57.06 16.03
C TYR A 35 -5.95 58.60 15.98
N THR A 36 -5.27 59.21 15.00
CA THR A 36 -5.32 60.68 14.80
C THR A 36 -6.65 61.19 14.23
N LYS A 37 -7.48 60.33 13.63
CA LYS A 37 -8.74 60.72 12.98
C LYS A 37 -9.97 60.49 13.86
N THR A 38 -9.90 59.60 14.85
CA THR A 38 -11.00 59.30 15.78
C THR A 38 -10.65 59.75 17.19
N ASN A 39 -11.12 60.95 17.60
CA ASN A 39 -10.94 61.47 18.96
C ASN A 39 -11.82 60.77 20.02
N ASN A 40 -12.64 59.79 19.61
CA ASN A 40 -13.52 59.03 20.49
C ASN A 40 -13.07 57.57 20.58
N ASN A 41 -12.72 57.15 21.80
CA ASN A 41 -12.28 55.78 22.11
C ASN A 41 -13.28 54.70 21.62
N MET A 42 -14.58 55.00 21.58
CA MET A 42 -15.62 54.07 21.12
C MET A 42 -15.54 53.75 19.61
N GLU A 43 -15.16 54.72 18.77
CA GLU A 43 -15.03 54.50 17.33
C GLU A 43 -13.80 53.64 17.00
N PHE A 44 -12.72 53.75 17.79
CA PHE A 44 -11.53 52.93 17.63
C PHE A 44 -11.81 51.44 17.86
N TYR A 45 -12.49 51.08 18.95
CA TYR A 45 -12.86 49.69 19.24
C TYR A 45 -13.80 49.11 18.17
N ARG A 46 -14.71 49.94 17.63
CA ARG A 46 -15.60 49.54 16.53
C ARG A 46 -14.81 49.17 15.28
N VAL A 47 -13.82 49.98 14.89
CA VAL A 47 -12.96 49.70 13.72
C VAL A 47 -12.10 48.46 13.95
N MET A 48 -11.51 48.28 15.14
CA MET A 48 -10.73 47.09 15.46
C MET A 48 -11.56 45.80 15.42
N LEU A 49 -12.80 45.83 15.92
CA LEU A 49 -13.71 44.70 15.87
C LEU A 49 -14.08 44.33 14.43
N ILE A 50 -14.30 45.32 13.55
CA ILE A 50 -14.56 45.09 12.12
C ILE A 50 -13.35 44.40 11.46
N VAL A 51 -12.13 44.86 11.73
CA VAL A 51 -10.90 44.24 11.18
C VAL A 51 -10.76 42.79 11.65
N LEU A 52 -11.02 42.51 12.93
CA LEU A 52 -10.98 41.15 13.48
C LEU A 52 -11.98 40.21 12.79
N ILE A 53 -13.21 40.68 12.56
CA ILE A 53 -14.26 39.92 11.87
C ILE A 53 -13.82 39.60 10.43
N ILE A 54 -13.22 40.56 9.71
CA ILE A 54 -12.72 40.35 8.36
C ILE A 54 -11.61 39.28 8.33
N ILE A 55 -10.67 39.32 9.26
CA ILE A 55 -9.59 38.32 9.36
C ILE A 55 -10.17 36.92 9.63
N LEU A 56 -11.13 36.81 10.55
CA LEU A 56 -11.78 35.54 10.87
C LEU A 56 -12.57 35.00 9.68
N PHE A 57 -13.24 35.87 8.93
CA PHE A 57 -13.96 35.50 7.71
C PHE A 57 -13.01 34.98 6.63
N ILE A 58 -11.88 35.65 6.39
CA ILE A 58 -10.84 35.19 5.44
C ILE A 58 -10.31 33.83 5.86
N PHE A 59 -10.05 33.60 7.16
CA PHE A 59 -9.56 32.33 7.66
C PHE A 59 -10.57 31.18 7.46
N VAL A 60 -11.84 31.41 7.81
CA VAL A 60 -12.91 30.42 7.62
C VAL A 60 -13.14 30.15 6.14
N PHE A 61 -13.18 31.19 5.31
CA PHE A 61 -13.38 31.06 3.87
C PHE A 61 -12.23 30.33 3.18
N GLY A 62 -10.98 30.63 3.55
CA GLY A 62 -9.80 29.91 3.05
C GLY A 62 -9.82 28.42 3.43
N ARG A 63 -10.24 28.10 4.66
CA ARG A 63 -10.42 26.71 5.11
C ARG A 63 -11.52 26.00 4.31
N LEU A 64 -12.65 26.65 4.07
CA LEU A 64 -13.75 26.12 3.27
C LEU A 64 -13.37 25.94 1.80
N MET A 65 -12.61 26.87 1.21
CA MET A 65 -12.09 26.73 -0.16
C MET A 65 -11.13 25.55 -0.29
N ASN A 66 -10.23 25.35 0.66
CA ASN A 66 -9.34 24.19 0.68
C ASN A 66 -10.11 22.87 0.82
N GLN A 67 -11.17 22.84 1.64
CA GLN A 67 -12.05 21.67 1.73
C GLN A 67 -12.81 21.44 0.42
N ARG A 68 -13.33 22.49 -0.21
CA ARG A 68 -14.03 22.41 -1.50
C ARG A 68 -13.11 21.93 -2.62
N GLN A 69 -11.85 22.37 -2.67
CA GLN A 69 -10.88 21.87 -3.65
C GLN A 69 -10.59 20.38 -3.45
N LYS A 70 -10.49 19.90 -2.20
CA LYS A 70 -10.36 18.46 -1.92
C LYS A 70 -11.58 17.68 -2.40
N ILE A 71 -12.79 18.19 -2.18
CA ILE A 71 -14.04 17.55 -2.65
C ILE A 71 -14.12 17.57 -4.18
N LEU A 72 -13.77 18.68 -4.83
CA LEU A 72 -13.77 18.80 -6.29
C LEU A 72 -12.71 17.90 -6.96
N ALA A 73 -11.54 17.74 -6.34
CA ALA A 73 -10.55 16.77 -6.77
C ALA A 73 -11.08 15.31 -6.64
N MET A 74 -11.88 15.03 -5.61
CA MET A 74 -12.55 13.75 -5.41
C MET A 74 -13.77 13.53 -6.33
N SER A 75 -14.44 14.59 -6.79
CA SER A 75 -15.61 14.48 -7.68
C SER A 75 -15.24 14.53 -9.17
N ASN A 76 -14.19 15.27 -9.56
CA ASN A 76 -13.63 15.20 -10.92
C ASN A 76 -12.99 13.84 -11.23
N SER A 77 -12.64 13.05 -10.21
CA SER A 77 -12.25 11.65 -10.37
C SER A 77 -13.45 10.70 -10.52
N ARG A 78 -14.70 11.18 -10.42
CA ARG A 78 -15.93 10.38 -10.53
C ARG A 78 -16.83 10.75 -11.72
N ALA A 79 -16.46 11.73 -12.54
CA ALA A 79 -17.23 12.12 -13.71
C ALA A 79 -16.36 12.09 -14.98
N ILE A 80 -16.19 10.89 -15.54
CA ILE A 80 -15.95 10.72 -16.97
C ILE A 80 -17.17 9.98 -17.52
N GLU A 81 -18.24 10.74 -17.79
CA GLU A 81 -19.31 10.30 -18.68
C GLU A 81 -18.85 10.55 -20.12
N GLY A 82 -18.60 9.47 -20.87
CA GLY A 82 -18.29 9.55 -22.28
C GLY A 82 -17.65 8.28 -22.84
N LEU A 83 -18.47 7.49 -23.55
CA LEU A 83 -18.13 6.42 -24.48
C LEU A 83 -17.54 5.12 -23.90
N GLN A 84 -18.35 4.05 -24.01
CA GLN A 84 -18.01 2.68 -23.64
C GLN A 84 -16.88 2.11 -24.50
N THR A 85 -15.69 2.05 -23.93
CA THR A 85 -14.69 1.01 -24.21
C THR A 85 -14.26 0.43 -22.87
N SER A 86 -14.60 -0.84 -22.64
CA SER A 86 -14.20 -1.73 -21.53
C SER A 86 -13.73 -1.04 -20.24
N GLN A 87 -14.66 -0.84 -19.28
CA GLN A 87 -14.42 -0.19 -17.98
C GLN A 87 -13.17 -0.72 -17.23
N THR A 88 -12.83 -2.01 -17.39
CA THR A 88 -11.61 -2.65 -16.85
C THR A 88 -10.31 -1.98 -17.29
N SER A 89 -10.18 -1.69 -18.59
CA SER A 89 -8.96 -1.12 -19.15
C SER A 89 -8.71 0.32 -18.67
N ASN A 90 -9.77 1.10 -18.45
CA ASN A 90 -9.67 2.49 -18.03
C ASN A 90 -9.22 2.64 -16.57
N GLU A 91 -9.69 1.76 -15.67
CA GLU A 91 -9.29 1.82 -14.25
C GLU A 91 -7.82 1.45 -14.03
N VAL A 92 -7.37 0.35 -14.64
CA VAL A 92 -5.98 -0.10 -14.54
C VAL A 92 -5.05 0.92 -15.21
N THR A 93 -5.45 1.49 -16.35
CA THR A 93 -4.69 2.57 -16.99
C THR A 93 -4.59 3.79 -16.08
N GLY A 94 -5.69 4.21 -15.45
CA GLY A 94 -5.70 5.32 -14.50
C GLY A 94 -4.90 5.07 -13.21
N LEU A 95 -4.63 3.82 -12.85
CA LEU A 95 -3.68 3.45 -11.79
C LEU A 95 -2.23 3.51 -12.29
N SER A 96 -1.97 3.06 -13.51
CA SER A 96 -0.62 3.04 -14.10
C SER A 96 -0.02 4.45 -14.27
N THR A 97 -0.84 5.45 -14.60
CA THR A 97 -0.38 6.83 -14.83
C THR A 97 0.00 7.58 -13.55
N ARG A 98 -0.23 7.01 -12.37
CA ARG A 98 0.01 7.67 -11.07
C ARG A 98 1.46 7.61 -10.61
N TYR A 99 2.23 6.69 -11.18
CA TYR A 99 3.56 6.36 -10.68
C TYR A 99 4.63 6.68 -11.72
N GLU A 100 5.77 7.17 -11.24
CA GLU A 100 6.96 7.39 -12.06
C GLU A 100 7.52 6.06 -12.59
N GLN A 101 8.52 6.15 -13.46
CA GLN A 101 9.22 4.99 -14.01
C GLN A 101 9.77 4.10 -12.87
N VAL A 102 9.49 2.80 -12.96
CA VAL A 102 9.99 1.79 -12.01
C VAL A 102 11.51 1.69 -12.12
N LYS A 103 12.23 1.73 -10.99
CA LYS A 103 13.71 1.59 -10.93
C LYS A 103 14.18 0.23 -10.43
N ILE A 104 13.26 -0.60 -9.93
CA ILE A 104 13.54 -1.94 -9.43
C ILE A 104 14.28 -2.78 -10.48
N LYS A 105 15.19 -3.65 -10.02
CA LYS A 105 15.93 -4.63 -10.81
C LYS A 105 15.94 -5.97 -10.06
N ASN A 106 16.48 -7.01 -10.70
CA ASN A 106 16.73 -8.29 -10.04
C ASN A 106 17.60 -8.11 -8.78
N THR A 107 17.28 -8.87 -7.74
CA THR A 107 18.01 -8.85 -6.48
C THR A 107 19.45 -9.29 -6.68
N ILE A 108 20.41 -8.54 -6.16
CA ILE A 108 21.85 -8.84 -6.28
C ILE A 108 22.28 -10.01 -5.37
N ALA A 109 23.32 -10.73 -5.78
CA ALA A 109 23.78 -11.95 -5.11
C ALA A 109 24.14 -11.79 -3.61
N SER A 110 24.60 -10.60 -3.19
CA SER A 110 24.89 -10.35 -1.77
C SER A 110 23.62 -10.39 -0.91
N ILE A 111 22.52 -9.81 -1.39
CA ILE A 111 21.21 -9.81 -0.72
C ILE A 111 20.59 -11.21 -0.73
N GLN A 112 20.78 -11.98 -1.81
CA GLN A 112 20.23 -13.34 -1.94
C GLN A 112 20.69 -14.29 -0.83
N ARG A 113 21.83 -14.05 -0.18
CA ARG A 113 22.32 -14.89 0.93
C ARG A 113 21.62 -14.63 2.26
N LEU A 114 20.82 -13.57 2.34
CA LEU A 114 20.09 -13.25 3.57
C LEU A 114 18.90 -14.19 3.76
N PRO A 115 18.60 -14.57 5.01
CA PRO A 115 17.39 -15.30 5.31
C PRO A 115 16.16 -14.38 5.14
N LEU A 116 14.99 -14.95 4.82
CA LEU A 116 13.76 -14.19 4.52
C LEU A 116 13.37 -13.19 5.62
N ARG A 117 13.62 -13.49 6.90
CA ARG A 117 13.34 -12.55 8.00
C ARG A 117 14.19 -11.27 7.98
N GLU A 118 15.33 -11.27 7.29
CA GLU A 118 16.22 -10.11 7.17
C GLU A 118 15.87 -9.28 5.93
N LEU A 119 14.75 -9.54 5.26
CA LEU A 119 14.34 -8.88 4.03
C LEU A 119 12.95 -8.26 4.15
N CYS A 120 12.82 -6.98 3.84
CA CYS A 120 11.54 -6.38 3.49
C CYS A 120 11.19 -6.78 2.06
N ILE A 121 9.96 -7.27 1.85
CA ILE A 121 9.50 -7.73 0.53
C ILE A 121 8.39 -6.79 0.03
N LYS A 122 8.50 -6.37 -1.23
CA LYS A 122 7.49 -5.53 -1.89
C LYS A 122 6.19 -6.31 -2.10
N SER A 123 5.13 -5.90 -1.40
CA SER A 123 3.94 -6.72 -1.15
C SER A 123 2.62 -5.98 -1.39
N SER A 124 1.71 -6.61 -2.12
CA SER A 124 0.40 -6.04 -2.47
C SER A 124 -0.72 -6.76 -1.73
N TYR A 125 -1.70 -6.00 -1.24
CA TYR A 125 -2.93 -6.52 -0.62
C TYR A 125 -4.07 -6.63 -1.63
N SER A 126 -4.82 -7.74 -1.61
CA SER A 126 -5.91 -8.03 -2.55
C SER A 126 -5.50 -7.73 -3.99
N SER A 127 -4.41 -8.33 -4.44
CA SER A 127 -3.69 -7.91 -5.64
C SER A 127 -4.57 -7.78 -6.90
N PRO A 128 -5.54 -8.65 -7.17
CA PRO A 128 -6.38 -8.51 -8.38
C PRO A 128 -7.44 -7.40 -8.29
N TRP A 129 -7.57 -6.70 -7.16
CA TRP A 129 -8.59 -5.68 -6.92
C TRP A 129 -8.15 -4.28 -7.37
N THR A 130 -8.96 -3.62 -8.22
CA THR A 130 -8.69 -2.25 -8.72
C THR A 130 -9.17 -1.15 -7.77
N GLY A 131 -9.98 -1.49 -6.77
CA GLY A 131 -10.76 -0.54 -5.96
C GLY A 131 -12.26 -0.66 -6.18
N SER A 132 -12.67 -1.21 -7.33
CA SER A 132 -14.07 -1.36 -7.77
C SER A 132 -14.37 -2.71 -8.42
N ILE A 133 -13.41 -3.33 -9.11
CA ILE A 133 -13.60 -4.63 -9.78
C ILE A 133 -12.40 -5.56 -9.59
N MET A 134 -12.62 -6.85 -9.87
CA MET A 134 -11.55 -7.83 -10.00
C MET A 134 -11.01 -7.88 -11.43
N SER A 135 -9.68 -7.82 -11.58
CA SER A 135 -9.03 -7.75 -12.89
C SER A 135 -7.70 -8.51 -12.90
N THR A 136 -7.46 -9.26 -13.98
CA THR A 136 -6.17 -9.91 -14.20
C THR A 136 -5.09 -8.94 -14.71
N GLU A 137 -5.50 -7.86 -15.38
CA GLU A 137 -4.64 -6.76 -15.80
C GLU A 137 -4.04 -6.04 -14.58
N MET A 138 -4.78 -5.97 -13.47
CA MET A 138 -4.28 -5.45 -12.20
C MET A 138 -3.10 -6.26 -11.68
N ILE A 139 -3.10 -7.58 -11.86
CA ILE A 139 -1.98 -8.46 -11.49
C ILE A 139 -0.76 -8.13 -12.36
N GLN A 140 -0.95 -7.97 -13.67
CA GLN A 140 0.12 -7.59 -14.59
C GLN A 140 0.71 -6.24 -14.20
N LEU A 141 -0.12 -5.26 -13.85
CA LEU A 141 0.32 -3.95 -13.37
C LEU A 141 1.14 -4.07 -12.07
N ILE A 142 0.67 -4.84 -11.10
CA ILE A 142 1.41 -5.05 -9.84
C ILE A 142 2.76 -5.71 -10.11
N LEU A 143 2.80 -6.72 -10.98
CA LEU A 143 4.06 -7.37 -11.36
C LEU A 143 4.98 -6.42 -12.12
N SER A 144 4.46 -5.59 -13.03
CA SER A 144 5.26 -4.60 -13.77
C SER A 144 5.83 -3.51 -12.86
N ARG A 145 5.19 -3.26 -11.71
CA ARG A 145 5.70 -2.40 -10.62
C ARG A 145 6.73 -3.09 -9.72
N GLY A 146 7.13 -4.34 -10.01
CA GLY A 146 8.18 -5.06 -9.30
C GLY A 146 7.74 -5.72 -7.99
N TYR A 147 6.44 -5.83 -7.72
CA TYR A 147 5.95 -6.55 -6.55
C TYR A 147 6.28 -8.05 -6.63
N ARG A 148 6.61 -8.64 -5.48
CA ARG A 148 7.02 -10.05 -5.36
C ARG A 148 6.30 -10.82 -4.28
N TYR A 149 5.30 -10.20 -3.64
CA TYR A 149 4.37 -10.86 -2.74
C TYR A 149 2.94 -10.44 -3.10
N LEU A 150 2.13 -11.40 -3.53
CA LEU A 150 0.75 -11.20 -3.94
C LEU A 150 -0.20 -11.81 -2.92
N ASP A 151 -1.28 -11.10 -2.62
CA ASP A 151 -2.36 -11.55 -1.75
C ASP A 151 -3.61 -11.81 -2.59
N ILE A 152 -4.03 -13.07 -2.65
CA ILE A 152 -5.14 -13.53 -3.49
C ILE A 152 -6.30 -13.99 -2.59
N PRO A 153 -7.39 -13.22 -2.47
CA PRO A 153 -8.58 -13.65 -1.75
C PRO A 153 -9.38 -14.65 -2.60
N VAL A 154 -9.53 -15.87 -2.10
CA VAL A 154 -10.16 -16.99 -2.82
C VAL A 154 -11.44 -17.42 -2.11
N TYR A 155 -12.50 -17.59 -2.87
CA TYR A 155 -13.82 -18.00 -2.41
C TYR A 155 -14.26 -19.22 -3.21
N TYR A 156 -15.06 -20.08 -2.58
CA TYR A 156 -15.76 -21.13 -3.32
C TYR A 156 -17.04 -20.56 -3.90
N GLY A 157 -17.12 -20.51 -5.23
CA GLY A 157 -18.25 -19.92 -5.92
C GLY A 157 -19.40 -20.90 -6.12
N PRO A 158 -20.56 -20.39 -6.58
CA PRO A 158 -21.78 -21.17 -6.81
C PRO A 158 -21.65 -22.25 -7.92
N ARG A 159 -20.55 -22.27 -8.67
CA ARG A 159 -20.28 -23.20 -9.78
C ARG A 159 -19.33 -24.34 -9.43
N SER A 160 -19.08 -24.58 -8.14
CA SER A 160 -18.15 -25.63 -7.67
C SER A 160 -16.70 -25.45 -8.18
N GLU A 161 -16.29 -24.19 -8.35
CA GLU A 161 -14.94 -23.82 -8.78
C GLU A 161 -14.40 -22.71 -7.87
N PRO A 162 -13.07 -22.59 -7.71
CA PRO A 162 -12.47 -21.49 -6.95
C PRO A 162 -12.48 -20.17 -7.75
N TYR A 163 -12.95 -19.11 -7.10
CA TYR A 163 -12.98 -17.75 -7.65
C TYR A 163 -12.13 -16.82 -6.78
N VAL A 164 -11.59 -15.79 -7.41
CA VAL A 164 -11.02 -14.65 -6.70
C VAL A 164 -12.11 -13.61 -6.54
N CYS A 165 -12.33 -13.16 -5.30
CA CYS A 165 -13.40 -12.23 -4.99
C CYS A 165 -12.98 -11.20 -3.93
N TYR A 166 -13.54 -10.00 -4.03
CA TYR A 166 -13.45 -8.98 -2.99
C TYR A 166 -14.87 -8.72 -2.54
N SER A 167 -15.18 -9.11 -1.31
CA SER A 167 -16.48 -8.84 -0.71
C SER A 167 -16.29 -8.11 0.61
N ARG A 168 -17.01 -7.00 0.78
CA ARG A 168 -17.10 -6.25 2.03
C ARG A 168 -18.09 -6.88 3.00
N ASP A 169 -18.99 -7.73 2.52
CA ASP A 169 -20.05 -8.36 3.29
C ASP A 169 -20.13 -9.84 2.92
N ALA A 170 -19.84 -10.74 3.87
CA ALA A 170 -19.76 -12.18 3.64
C ALA A 170 -21.00 -12.81 2.94
N ASN A 171 -22.13 -12.10 2.91
CA ASN A 171 -23.40 -12.54 2.37
C ASN A 171 -23.75 -11.97 0.98
N THR A 172 -22.94 -11.07 0.42
CA THR A 172 -23.16 -10.53 -0.94
C THR A 172 -21.89 -10.59 -1.77
N ILE A 173 -21.95 -11.33 -2.86
CA ILE A 173 -20.91 -11.40 -3.89
C ILE A 173 -21.53 -10.73 -5.13
N ASP A 174 -20.95 -9.61 -5.56
CA ASP A 174 -21.33 -8.93 -6.80
C ASP A 174 -20.60 -9.63 -7.96
N GLU A 175 -21.28 -9.82 -9.10
CA GLU A 175 -20.71 -10.46 -10.28
C GLU A 175 -19.48 -9.70 -10.82
N ASN A 176 -19.42 -8.38 -10.62
CA ASN A 176 -18.27 -7.57 -11.03
C ASN A 176 -17.06 -7.68 -10.09
N THR A 177 -17.24 -8.34 -8.93
CA THR A 177 -16.18 -8.54 -7.95
C THR A 177 -15.61 -9.94 -7.98
N ILE A 178 -15.92 -10.76 -9.00
CA ILE A 178 -15.40 -12.12 -9.15
C ILE A 178 -14.68 -12.35 -10.48
N ILE A 179 -13.59 -13.12 -10.42
CA ILE A 179 -12.92 -13.70 -11.59
C ILE A 179 -12.48 -15.14 -11.28
N PRO A 180 -12.44 -16.07 -12.26
CA PRO A 180 -11.97 -17.43 -12.00
C PRO A 180 -10.53 -17.44 -11.48
N LEU A 181 -10.24 -18.25 -10.45
CA LEU A 181 -8.88 -18.39 -9.94
C LEU A 181 -7.91 -18.91 -11.01
N LYS A 182 -8.40 -19.77 -11.90
CA LYS A 182 -7.62 -20.27 -13.04
C LYS A 182 -7.08 -19.13 -13.90
N SER A 183 -7.92 -18.15 -14.25
CA SER A 183 -7.51 -17.00 -15.06
C SER A 183 -6.44 -16.16 -14.37
N VAL A 184 -6.57 -15.97 -13.06
CA VAL A 184 -5.58 -15.30 -12.21
C VAL A 184 -4.25 -16.06 -12.23
N PHE A 185 -4.28 -17.38 -12.06
CA PHE A 185 -3.09 -18.22 -12.10
C PHE A 185 -2.43 -18.28 -13.47
N ASP A 186 -3.21 -18.38 -14.56
CA ASP A 186 -2.70 -18.36 -15.93
C ASP A 186 -1.92 -17.06 -16.20
N ILE A 187 -2.48 -15.91 -15.80
CA ILE A 187 -1.80 -14.61 -15.95
C ILE A 187 -0.55 -14.49 -15.07
N ILE A 188 -0.57 -15.00 -13.85
CA ILE A 188 0.64 -15.04 -13.01
C ILE A 188 1.72 -15.91 -13.69
N ALA A 189 1.37 -17.10 -14.16
CA ALA A 189 2.30 -18.03 -14.79
C ALA A 189 2.95 -17.42 -16.05
N SER A 190 2.16 -16.74 -16.88
CA SER A 190 2.66 -16.11 -18.11
C SER A 190 3.46 -14.83 -17.85
N SER A 191 3.25 -14.16 -16.71
CA SER A 191 3.78 -12.80 -16.49
C SER A 191 4.92 -12.73 -15.48
N ALA A 192 4.88 -13.52 -14.40
CA ALA A 192 5.73 -13.34 -13.20
C ALA A 192 7.24 -13.42 -13.44
N PHE A 193 7.68 -14.19 -14.43
CA PHE A 193 9.09 -14.39 -14.78
C PHE A 193 9.38 -14.02 -16.26
N SER A 194 8.50 -13.20 -16.85
CA SER A 194 8.61 -12.70 -18.23
C SER A 194 9.31 -11.33 -18.29
N ALA A 195 9.26 -10.64 -19.43
CA ALA A 195 9.75 -9.27 -19.55
C ALA A 195 8.85 -8.21 -18.88
N ILE A 196 7.66 -8.57 -18.40
CA ILE A 196 6.71 -7.65 -17.76
C ILE A 196 7.28 -7.06 -16.46
N PRO A 197 7.66 -7.87 -15.46
CA PRO A 197 8.27 -7.34 -14.27
C PRO A 197 9.72 -6.93 -14.51
N PRO A 198 10.21 -5.91 -13.80
CA PRO A 198 11.59 -5.44 -13.94
C PRO A 198 12.61 -6.35 -13.23
N ASN A 199 12.14 -7.30 -12.43
CA ASN A 199 12.94 -8.23 -11.63
C ASN A 199 12.55 -9.71 -11.85
N PRO A 200 12.56 -10.23 -13.09
CA PRO A 200 12.01 -11.54 -13.43
C PRO A 200 12.78 -12.74 -12.88
N ALA A 201 13.96 -12.57 -12.29
CA ALA A 201 14.72 -13.65 -11.65
C ALA A 201 14.35 -13.85 -10.17
N ASP A 202 13.74 -12.84 -9.55
CA ASP A 202 13.33 -12.88 -8.15
C ASP A 202 12.19 -13.87 -7.89
N PRO A 203 12.08 -14.48 -6.70
CA PRO A 203 10.97 -15.35 -6.34
C PRO A 203 9.64 -14.60 -6.26
N LEU A 204 8.54 -15.29 -6.55
CA LEU A 204 7.19 -14.78 -6.34
C LEU A 204 6.49 -15.53 -5.21
N PHE A 205 6.05 -14.81 -4.18
CA PHE A 205 5.23 -15.33 -3.10
C PHE A 205 3.75 -15.08 -3.44
N ILE A 206 2.93 -16.12 -3.33
CA ILE A 206 1.48 -16.04 -3.55
C ILE A 206 0.80 -16.52 -2.27
N GLU A 207 0.22 -15.60 -1.53
CA GLU A 207 -0.59 -15.91 -0.36
C GLU A 207 -2.05 -16.07 -0.75
N LEU A 208 -2.61 -17.23 -0.46
CA LEU A 208 -4.02 -17.54 -0.65
C LEU A 208 -4.79 -17.28 0.66
N ARG A 209 -5.70 -16.30 0.62
CA ARG A 209 -6.70 -16.09 1.67
C ARG A 209 -7.98 -16.81 1.29
N ILE A 210 -8.08 -18.06 1.69
CA ILE A 210 -9.19 -18.94 1.30
C ILE A 210 -10.35 -18.77 2.28
N ILE A 211 -11.55 -18.53 1.76
CA ILE A 211 -12.81 -18.66 2.49
C ILE A 211 -13.42 -19.99 2.03
N PRO A 212 -13.34 -21.05 2.85
CA PRO A 212 -13.77 -22.38 2.44
C PRO A 212 -15.30 -22.49 2.37
N ASP A 213 -15.76 -23.42 1.55
CA ASP A 213 -17.12 -23.92 1.57
C ASP A 213 -17.34 -24.91 2.73
N SER A 214 -18.61 -25.23 3.02
CA SER A 214 -18.96 -26.17 4.09
C SER A 214 -18.39 -27.58 3.89
N THR A 215 -18.03 -27.96 2.66
CA THR A 215 -17.47 -29.27 2.33
C THR A 215 -15.96 -29.26 2.11
N ASN A 216 -15.30 -28.09 2.20
CA ASN A 216 -13.87 -27.90 1.97
C ASN A 216 -13.36 -28.43 0.61
N LEU A 217 -14.23 -28.58 -0.39
CA LEU A 217 -13.87 -29.08 -1.73
C LEU A 217 -12.94 -28.11 -2.47
N ILE A 218 -12.97 -26.83 -2.08
CA ILE A 218 -12.13 -25.80 -2.68
C ILE A 218 -10.63 -26.16 -2.65
N TYR A 219 -10.14 -26.80 -1.59
CA TYR A 219 -8.72 -27.09 -1.43
C TYR A 219 -8.19 -28.03 -2.52
N GLY A 220 -8.93 -29.12 -2.81
CA GLY A 220 -8.53 -30.06 -3.87
C GLY A 220 -8.54 -29.42 -5.26
N SER A 221 -9.49 -28.51 -5.50
CA SER A 221 -9.58 -27.75 -6.75
C SER A 221 -8.39 -26.81 -6.92
N ILE A 222 -8.00 -26.09 -5.86
CA ILE A 222 -6.82 -25.22 -5.86
C ILE A 222 -5.54 -26.03 -6.07
N THR A 223 -5.37 -27.17 -5.38
CA THR A 223 -4.21 -28.07 -5.57
C THR A 223 -4.06 -28.48 -7.03
N SER A 224 -5.16 -28.86 -7.67
CA SER A 224 -5.17 -29.27 -9.07
C SER A 224 -4.72 -28.13 -9.99
N LEU A 225 -5.24 -26.91 -9.77
CA LEU A 225 -4.83 -25.74 -10.54
C LEU A 225 -3.36 -25.39 -10.35
N ILE A 226 -2.85 -25.44 -9.11
CA ILE A 226 -1.44 -25.14 -8.82
C ILE A 226 -0.52 -26.11 -9.58
N ASN A 227 -0.79 -27.41 -9.46
CA ASN A 227 0.02 -28.45 -10.08
C ASN A 227 -0.08 -28.44 -11.61
N GLN A 228 -1.23 -28.07 -12.16
CA GLN A 228 -1.42 -27.96 -13.61
C GLN A 228 -0.67 -26.76 -14.20
N ILE A 229 -0.74 -25.60 -13.54
CA ILE A 229 -0.30 -24.32 -14.13
C ILE A 229 1.18 -24.03 -13.81
N PHE A 230 1.64 -24.35 -12.60
CA PHE A 230 2.93 -23.87 -12.10
C PHE A 230 4.03 -24.94 -11.99
N LYS A 231 3.77 -26.18 -12.41
CA LYS A 231 4.61 -27.37 -12.19
C LYS A 231 6.13 -27.12 -12.22
N GLU A 232 6.64 -26.40 -13.21
CA GLU A 232 8.08 -26.18 -13.42
C GLU A 232 8.69 -25.09 -12.52
N LYS A 233 7.85 -24.21 -11.98
CA LYS A 233 8.24 -23.06 -11.16
C LYS A 233 7.99 -23.27 -9.68
N LEU A 234 7.34 -24.35 -9.27
CA LEU A 234 7.12 -24.64 -7.85
C LEU A 234 8.43 -24.89 -7.09
N TYR A 235 8.46 -24.48 -5.83
CA TYR A 235 9.53 -24.82 -4.89
C TYR A 235 9.19 -26.13 -4.16
N VAL A 236 9.60 -27.25 -4.75
CA VAL A 236 9.23 -28.60 -4.33
C VAL A 236 10.45 -29.51 -4.18
N ASP A 237 10.29 -30.58 -3.40
CA ASP A 237 11.25 -31.65 -3.25
C ASP A 237 11.21 -32.62 -4.45
N ALA A 238 12.03 -33.67 -4.40
CA ALA A 238 12.10 -34.69 -5.45
C ALA A 238 10.79 -35.46 -5.67
N ASN A 239 9.86 -35.44 -4.70
CA ASN A 239 8.56 -36.10 -4.78
C ASN A 239 7.45 -35.13 -5.22
N GLY A 240 7.80 -33.88 -5.56
CA GLY A 240 6.83 -32.85 -5.93
C GLY A 240 6.08 -32.24 -4.74
N ARG A 241 6.52 -32.48 -3.51
CA ARG A 241 5.92 -31.86 -2.30
C ARG A 241 6.56 -30.51 -2.04
N ALA A 242 5.76 -29.53 -1.62
CA ALA A 242 6.26 -28.21 -1.29
C ALA A 242 7.31 -28.28 -0.17
N ILE A 243 8.46 -27.66 -0.40
CA ILE A 243 9.47 -27.49 0.65
C ILE A 243 9.01 -26.34 1.54
N LEU A 244 8.88 -26.61 2.83
CA LEU A 244 8.44 -25.61 3.80
C LEU A 244 9.48 -24.50 3.95
N ILE A 245 9.01 -23.26 4.00
CA ILE A 245 9.82 -22.07 4.24
C ILE A 245 9.48 -21.43 5.57
N ASP A 246 10.46 -20.72 6.11
CA ASP A 246 10.32 -19.93 7.32
C ASP A 246 11.23 -18.69 7.28
N GLY A 247 11.33 -17.98 8.40
CA GLY A 247 12.19 -16.81 8.49
C GLY A 247 13.69 -17.08 8.33
N PHE A 248 14.15 -18.33 8.42
CA PHE A 248 15.55 -18.72 8.27
C PHE A 248 15.90 -19.16 6.86
N THR A 249 14.92 -19.47 6.01
CA THR A 249 15.14 -19.83 4.60
C THR A 249 15.94 -18.73 3.89
N PRO A 250 17.11 -19.04 3.30
CA PRO A 250 17.86 -18.12 2.46
C PRO A 250 17.09 -17.72 1.18
N LEU A 251 17.18 -16.46 0.77
CA LEU A 251 16.50 -15.99 -0.45
C LEU A 251 17.01 -16.72 -1.71
N ASN A 252 18.30 -17.06 -1.78
CA ASN A 252 18.92 -17.77 -2.90
C ASN A 252 18.28 -19.15 -3.14
N ASP A 253 17.73 -19.79 -2.11
CA ASP A 253 17.15 -21.14 -2.23
C ASP A 253 15.81 -21.10 -2.99
N VAL A 254 15.13 -19.95 -3.00
CA VAL A 254 13.81 -19.78 -3.62
C VAL A 254 13.85 -18.99 -4.93
N MET A 255 15.01 -18.46 -5.37
CA MET A 255 15.11 -17.63 -6.58
C MET A 255 14.49 -18.29 -7.82
N GLY A 256 13.74 -17.51 -8.60
CA GLY A 256 13.07 -17.98 -9.81
C GLY A 256 11.95 -18.99 -9.58
N LYS A 257 11.49 -19.16 -8.33
CA LYS A 257 10.40 -20.06 -7.95
C LYS A 257 9.15 -19.30 -7.51
N ILE A 258 8.02 -20.01 -7.54
CA ILE A 258 6.75 -19.60 -6.95
C ILE A 258 6.60 -20.30 -5.61
N ILE A 259 6.32 -19.51 -4.58
CA ILE A 259 6.15 -19.93 -3.20
C ILE A 259 4.69 -19.72 -2.81
N PHE A 260 3.95 -20.82 -2.63
CA PHE A 260 2.55 -20.75 -2.21
C PHE A 260 2.44 -20.72 -0.70
N LEU A 261 1.69 -19.76 -0.18
CA LEU A 261 1.42 -19.59 1.24
C LEU A 261 -0.09 -19.67 1.47
N ILE A 262 -0.52 -20.31 2.55
CA ILE A 262 -1.91 -20.23 3.01
C ILE A 262 -2.01 -19.29 4.21
N ASN A 263 -3.00 -18.39 4.17
CA ASN A 263 -3.44 -17.66 5.34
C ASN A 263 -4.50 -18.45 6.10
N ILE A 264 -4.25 -18.74 7.37
CA ILE A 264 -5.14 -19.61 8.17
C ILE A 264 -6.24 -18.87 8.92
N THR A 265 -6.37 -17.55 8.76
CA THR A 265 -7.35 -16.75 9.51
C THR A 265 -8.79 -17.26 9.36
N ASN A 266 -9.13 -17.85 8.21
CA ASN A 266 -10.47 -18.38 7.94
C ASN A 266 -10.60 -19.89 8.20
N ASN A 267 -9.49 -20.63 8.29
CA ASN A 267 -9.49 -22.06 8.55
C ASN A 267 -8.12 -22.55 9.04
N GLU A 268 -7.98 -22.68 10.36
CA GLU A 268 -6.76 -23.21 10.99
C GLU A 268 -6.55 -24.71 10.75
N ASN A 269 -7.63 -25.44 10.44
CA ASN A 269 -7.63 -26.90 10.26
C ASN A 269 -7.59 -27.33 8.78
N PHE A 270 -7.15 -26.47 7.88
CA PHE A 270 -7.11 -26.75 6.44
C PHE A 270 -6.36 -28.05 6.09
N ALA A 271 -5.30 -28.38 6.85
CA ALA A 271 -4.49 -29.57 6.60
C ALA A 271 -5.25 -30.87 6.90
N SER A 272 -6.13 -30.85 7.91
CA SER A 272 -7.04 -31.96 8.21
C SER A 272 -8.17 -32.05 7.19
N ALA A 273 -8.57 -30.91 6.61
CA ALA A 273 -9.60 -30.86 5.57
C ALA A 273 -9.10 -31.40 4.21
N ASN A 274 -7.83 -31.15 3.86
CA ASN A 274 -7.23 -31.68 2.64
C ASN A 274 -5.70 -31.79 2.75
N GLN A 275 -5.19 -33.02 2.83
CA GLN A 275 -3.76 -33.29 3.03
C GLN A 275 -2.92 -32.96 1.80
N ASP A 276 -3.43 -33.23 0.59
CA ASP A 276 -2.72 -32.93 -0.67
C ASP A 276 -2.50 -31.42 -0.86
N PHE A 277 -3.50 -30.63 -0.49
CA PHE A 277 -3.38 -29.17 -0.44
C PHE A 277 -2.33 -28.73 0.57
N ALA A 278 -2.29 -29.33 1.77
CA ALA A 278 -1.22 -29.03 2.72
C ALA A 278 0.18 -29.36 2.19
N PHE A 279 0.33 -30.45 1.43
CA PHE A 279 1.58 -30.78 0.75
C PHE A 279 1.93 -29.87 -0.43
N THR A 280 1.00 -29.03 -0.89
CA THR A 280 1.21 -28.07 -1.97
C THR A 280 1.63 -26.69 -1.45
N MET A 281 1.44 -26.41 -0.16
CA MET A 281 1.78 -25.11 0.45
C MET A 281 3.22 -25.09 1.00
N ASN A 282 3.97 -24.06 0.65
CA ASN A 282 5.33 -23.81 1.17
C ASN A 282 5.33 -23.15 2.56
N GLY A 283 4.21 -22.60 3.03
CA GLY A 283 4.19 -21.94 4.33
C GLY A 283 2.81 -21.53 4.80
N VAL A 284 2.72 -21.20 6.08
CA VAL A 284 1.48 -20.93 6.80
C VAL A 284 1.56 -19.55 7.46
N VAL A 285 0.81 -18.59 6.93
CA VAL A 285 0.71 -17.21 7.45
C VAL A 285 -0.34 -17.16 8.55
N GLY A 286 0.04 -16.63 9.71
CA GLY A 286 -0.76 -16.65 10.94
C GLY A 286 -0.41 -17.83 11.85
N GLY A 287 0.47 -18.73 11.42
CA GLY A 287 1.00 -19.82 12.22
C GLY A 287 2.25 -19.45 13.02
N SER A 288 2.99 -20.47 13.47
CA SER A 288 4.22 -20.31 14.25
C SER A 288 5.45 -19.92 13.41
N SER A 289 5.49 -20.30 12.13
CA SER A 289 6.61 -20.02 11.23
C SER A 289 6.56 -18.62 10.61
N ILE A 290 5.36 -18.16 10.24
CA ILE A 290 5.12 -16.84 9.68
C ILE A 290 4.00 -16.17 10.46
N GLY A 291 4.36 -15.21 11.31
CA GLY A 291 3.41 -14.45 12.11
C GLY A 291 2.53 -13.56 11.24
N LEU A 292 1.30 -13.30 11.70
CA LEU A 292 0.38 -12.36 11.08
C LEU A 292 0.00 -11.26 12.06
N LYS A 293 0.00 -10.02 11.58
CA LYS A 293 -0.52 -8.85 12.28
C LYS A 293 -1.46 -8.05 11.39
N THR A 294 -2.35 -7.28 12.01
CA THR A 294 -3.22 -6.34 11.31
C THR A 294 -2.80 -4.89 11.54
N TYR A 295 -3.23 -3.98 10.66
CA TYR A 295 -2.95 -2.54 10.77
C TYR A 295 -3.41 -1.96 12.11
N ARG A 296 -4.61 -2.31 12.55
CA ARG A 296 -5.17 -1.97 13.86
C ARG A 296 -4.35 -2.49 15.01
N GLN A 297 -3.83 -3.72 14.95
CA GLN A 297 -2.98 -4.25 16.02
C GLN A 297 -1.71 -3.41 16.16
N VAL A 298 -1.13 -2.96 15.04
CA VAL A 298 0.02 -2.04 15.02
C VAL A 298 -0.38 -0.65 15.52
N ALA A 299 -1.51 -0.10 15.08
CA ALA A 299 -1.96 1.24 15.46
C ALA A 299 -2.39 1.34 16.94
N SER A 300 -3.02 0.30 17.49
CA SER A 300 -3.54 0.26 18.86
C SER A 300 -2.49 -0.17 19.90
N SER A 301 -1.36 -0.74 19.47
CA SER A 301 -0.30 -1.17 20.36
C SER A 301 0.38 0.03 21.02
N ARG A 302 -0.02 0.35 22.26
CA ARG A 302 0.59 1.41 23.09
C ARG A 302 2.05 1.12 23.48
N LYS A 303 2.58 -0.05 23.14
CA LYS A 303 3.96 -0.47 23.44
C LYS A 303 4.59 -0.99 22.16
N PRO A 304 5.39 -0.18 21.44
CA PRO A 304 6.32 -0.73 20.44
C PRO A 304 7.20 -1.80 21.09
N LEU A 305 7.92 -2.59 20.29
CA LEU A 305 8.81 -3.66 20.77
C LEU A 305 9.56 -3.22 22.04
N ARG A 306 9.43 -4.00 23.13
CA ARG A 306 10.07 -3.72 24.44
C ARG A 306 11.57 -3.44 24.34
N LYS A 307 12.21 -3.98 23.29
CA LYS A 307 13.55 -3.58 22.84
C LYS A 307 13.44 -3.28 21.34
N PRO A 308 13.74 -2.05 20.89
CA PRO A 308 13.68 -1.72 19.49
C PRO A 308 14.65 -2.60 18.72
N TYR A 309 14.29 -2.91 17.49
CA TYR A 309 15.14 -3.58 16.54
C TYR A 309 16.45 -2.81 16.34
N LYS A 310 17.57 -3.51 16.12
CA LYS A 310 18.89 -2.92 15.89
C LYS A 310 19.68 -3.71 14.85
N VAL A 311 20.51 -2.97 14.10
CA VAL A 311 21.59 -3.55 13.29
C VAL A 311 22.62 -4.17 14.22
N ILE A 312 22.95 -5.44 14.00
CA ILE A 312 23.95 -6.19 14.80
C ILE A 312 25.23 -6.47 14.02
N SER A 313 25.17 -6.44 12.69
CA SER A 313 26.35 -6.56 11.82
C SER A 313 26.29 -5.55 10.70
N TYR A 314 27.42 -4.90 10.45
CA TYR A 314 27.63 -3.99 9.33
C TYR A 314 28.41 -4.65 8.18
N ASN A 315 28.62 -5.98 8.23
CA ASN A 315 29.13 -6.73 7.09
C ASN A 315 28.14 -6.61 5.91
N MET A 316 28.60 -6.80 4.67
CA MET A 316 27.74 -6.62 3.49
C MET A 316 27.08 -7.94 3.07
N PRO A 317 25.74 -8.06 3.05
CA PRO A 317 24.75 -7.05 3.48
C PRO A 317 24.52 -7.04 5.00
N PRO A 318 24.17 -5.88 5.59
CA PRO A 318 24.05 -5.74 7.03
C PRO A 318 22.87 -6.55 7.58
N THR A 319 23.00 -7.05 8.82
CA THR A 319 22.03 -7.93 9.48
C THR A 319 21.66 -7.46 10.86
N THR A 320 20.56 -8.00 11.40
CA THR A 320 19.89 -7.44 12.56
C THR A 320 19.52 -8.48 13.61
N ASN A 321 18.95 -8.04 14.72
CA ASN A 321 18.54 -8.92 15.81
C ASN A 321 17.13 -9.51 15.63
N ILE A 322 16.56 -9.42 14.44
CA ILE A 322 15.20 -9.88 14.18
C ILE A 322 15.12 -11.42 14.24
N LYS A 323 14.09 -11.91 14.93
CA LYS A 323 13.89 -13.34 15.13
C LYS A 323 12.67 -13.87 14.40
N ASN A 324 11.62 -13.05 14.37
CA ASN A 324 10.33 -13.43 13.84
C ASN A 324 10.22 -12.99 12.39
N TYR A 325 9.53 -13.79 11.58
CA TYR A 325 9.13 -13.44 10.22
C TYR A 325 7.63 -13.15 10.24
N THR A 326 7.25 -11.92 9.89
CA THR A 326 5.90 -11.41 10.13
C THR A 326 5.34 -10.70 8.91
N VAL A 327 4.06 -10.97 8.64
CA VAL A 327 3.22 -10.31 7.66
C VAL A 327 2.30 -9.33 8.36
N LEU A 328 2.13 -8.14 7.78
CA LEU A 328 1.17 -7.13 8.19
C LEU A 328 0.17 -6.92 7.07
N MET A 329 -1.11 -7.02 7.39
CA MET A 329 -2.21 -6.84 6.44
C MET A 329 -3.28 -5.86 6.95
N PRO A 330 -4.03 -5.21 6.05
CA PRO A 330 -5.24 -4.49 6.41
C PRO A 330 -6.29 -5.40 7.06
N GLU A 331 -7.21 -4.80 7.82
CA GLU A 331 -8.40 -5.54 8.26
C GLU A 331 -9.32 -5.88 7.10
N ILE A 332 -9.96 -7.03 7.21
CA ILE A 332 -10.99 -7.46 6.27
C ILE A 332 -12.25 -6.65 6.60
N ASN A 333 -12.83 -5.99 5.59
CA ASN A 333 -14.14 -5.34 5.64
C ASN A 333 -14.28 -4.14 6.58
N GLU A 334 -13.17 -3.52 6.96
CA GLU A 334 -13.18 -2.35 7.83
C GLU A 334 -12.39 -1.19 7.21
N SER A 335 -12.73 0.05 7.60
CA SER A 335 -11.88 1.19 7.29
C SER A 335 -10.57 1.05 8.08
N PHE A 336 -9.45 1.28 7.41
CA PHE A 336 -8.13 1.20 8.03
C PHE A 336 -7.27 2.40 7.62
N ASP A 337 -6.41 2.83 8.54
CA ASP A 337 -5.34 3.76 8.24
C ASP A 337 -4.13 2.98 7.77
N ILE A 338 -3.55 3.38 6.63
CA ILE A 338 -2.34 2.74 6.11
C ILE A 338 -1.17 3.19 6.99
N PRO A 339 -0.47 2.25 7.67
CA PRO A 339 0.59 2.60 8.59
C PRO A 339 1.80 3.13 7.85
N ASN A 340 2.57 4.01 8.51
CA ASN A 340 3.86 4.44 7.98
C ASN A 340 4.85 3.27 8.01
N ILE A 341 5.39 2.90 6.85
CA ILE A 341 6.27 1.74 6.70
C ILE A 341 7.56 1.85 7.54
N TYR A 342 8.10 3.04 7.75
CA TYR A 342 9.27 3.23 8.61
C TYR A 342 8.95 2.92 10.07
N THR A 343 7.78 3.34 10.56
CA THR A 343 7.28 2.99 11.90
C THR A 343 7.09 1.48 12.03
N VAL A 344 6.45 0.85 11.03
CA VAL A 344 6.26 -0.61 11.00
C VAL A 344 7.59 -1.36 11.14
N ILE A 345 8.64 -0.89 10.48
CA ILE A 345 9.95 -1.54 10.51
C ILE A 345 10.70 -1.26 11.81
N MET A 346 10.78 0.01 12.24
CA MET A 346 11.55 0.38 13.44
C MET A 346 10.94 -0.18 14.72
N ASP A 347 9.61 -0.10 14.84
CA ASP A 347 8.92 -0.33 16.10
C ASP A 347 8.40 -1.76 16.22
N TYR A 348 8.18 -2.44 15.09
CA TYR A 348 7.59 -3.78 15.05
C TYR A 348 8.46 -4.82 14.34
N GLY A 349 9.45 -4.40 13.54
CA GLY A 349 10.31 -5.32 12.79
C GLY A 349 9.49 -6.25 11.89
N ILE A 350 8.59 -5.70 11.08
CA ILE A 350 7.76 -6.49 10.17
C ILE A 350 8.34 -6.38 8.75
N GLN A 351 8.51 -7.54 8.12
CA GLN A 351 9.14 -7.69 6.80
C GLN A 351 8.16 -7.44 5.65
N ILE A 352 6.97 -8.02 5.75
CA ILE A 352 5.99 -8.03 4.67
C ILE A 352 4.84 -7.12 5.11
N THR A 353 4.72 -5.95 4.48
CA THR A 353 3.56 -5.06 4.69
C THR A 353 2.74 -5.03 3.42
N LYS A 354 1.58 -5.67 3.43
CA LYS A 354 0.73 -5.75 2.24
C LYS A 354 0.04 -4.42 1.98
N MET A 355 0.56 -3.66 1.02
CA MET A 355 -0.01 -2.36 0.70
C MET A 355 -1.21 -2.50 -0.25
N PRO A 356 -2.36 -1.87 0.06
CA PRO A 356 -3.52 -1.86 -0.82
C PRO A 356 -3.29 -0.90 -1.99
N PHE A 357 -2.66 -1.40 -3.07
CA PHE A 357 -2.21 -0.59 -4.21
C PHE A 357 -3.35 0.18 -4.91
N TYR A 358 -4.58 -0.33 -4.82
CA TYR A 358 -5.77 0.36 -5.32
C TYR A 358 -6.11 1.66 -4.57
N VAL A 359 -5.56 1.88 -3.37
CA VAL A 359 -5.79 3.09 -2.58
C VAL A 359 -4.81 4.19 -3.00
N ASN A 360 -5.36 5.32 -3.45
CA ASN A 360 -4.57 6.52 -3.73
C ASN A 360 -4.25 7.27 -2.42
N ASN A 361 -3.12 6.93 -1.79
CA ASN A 361 -2.66 7.56 -0.56
C ASN A 361 -1.15 7.78 -0.60
N GLY A 362 -0.67 8.88 0.00
CA GLY A 362 0.74 9.21 0.09
C GLY A 362 1.60 8.13 0.76
N MET A 363 1.03 7.27 1.62
CA MET A 363 1.73 6.13 2.22
C MET A 363 2.01 5.01 1.22
N VAL A 364 1.13 4.78 0.24
CA VAL A 364 1.38 3.81 -0.85
C VAL A 364 2.47 4.35 -1.78
N LEU A 365 2.45 5.66 -2.09
CA LEU A 365 3.51 6.29 -2.87
C LEU A 365 4.86 6.26 -2.14
N LEU A 366 4.87 6.57 -0.84
CA LEU A 366 6.06 6.45 -0.01
C LEU A 366 6.61 5.02 -0.04
N TYR A 367 5.73 4.02 0.06
CA TYR A 367 6.12 2.61 -0.04
C TYR A 367 6.77 2.31 -1.39
N GLU A 368 6.15 2.67 -2.51
CA GLU A 368 6.72 2.50 -3.86
C GLU A 368 8.12 3.12 -3.97
N ASN A 369 8.24 4.39 -3.57
CA ASN A 369 9.48 5.14 -3.67
C ASN A 369 10.61 4.50 -2.87
N ILE A 370 10.33 3.90 -1.71
CA ILE A 370 11.36 3.24 -0.91
C ILE A 370 11.95 2.03 -1.66
N PHE A 371 11.14 1.23 -2.35
CA PHE A 371 11.66 0.11 -3.14
C PHE A 371 12.34 0.56 -4.44
N ASP A 372 11.83 1.62 -5.07
CA ASP A 372 12.47 2.22 -6.25
C ASP A 372 13.84 2.85 -5.90
N ASP A 373 13.96 3.53 -4.75
CA ASP A 373 15.22 4.11 -4.27
C ASP A 373 16.26 3.05 -3.88
N GLN A 374 15.82 1.84 -3.55
CA GLN A 374 16.70 0.69 -3.29
C GLN A 374 16.92 -0.20 -4.52
N GLU A 375 16.28 0.14 -5.66
CA GLU A 375 16.33 -0.60 -6.92
C GLU A 375 16.07 -2.11 -6.79
N SER A 376 15.29 -2.53 -5.80
CA SER A 376 15.08 -3.95 -5.48
C SER A 376 13.72 -4.16 -4.82
N ALA A 377 13.08 -5.29 -5.12
CA ALA A 377 11.86 -5.73 -4.42
C ALA A 377 12.17 -6.39 -3.05
N PHE A 378 13.44 -6.70 -2.80
CA PHE A 378 13.94 -7.29 -1.56
C PHE A 378 14.99 -6.36 -0.97
N ILE A 379 14.62 -5.67 0.12
CA ILE A 379 15.50 -4.71 0.80
C ILE A 379 15.96 -5.33 2.11
N PRO A 380 17.27 -5.36 2.42
CA PRO A 380 17.74 -5.76 3.73
C PRO A 380 17.05 -4.93 4.83
N MET A 381 16.49 -5.60 5.83
CA MET A 381 15.83 -4.97 6.97
C MET A 381 16.77 -3.95 7.64
N ALA A 382 18.08 -4.22 7.67
CA ALA A 382 19.09 -3.30 8.22
C ALA A 382 19.14 -1.97 7.46
N ASN A 383 19.08 -2.00 6.13
CA ASN A 383 19.05 -0.80 5.29
C ASN A 383 17.77 -0.01 5.54
N MET A 384 16.64 -0.70 5.62
CA MET A 384 15.35 -0.05 5.92
C MET A 384 15.38 0.66 7.26
N TYR A 385 15.96 0.03 8.29
CA TYR A 385 16.10 0.66 9.60
C TYR A 385 17.02 1.89 9.59
N ILE A 386 18.14 1.82 8.87
CA ILE A 386 19.06 2.96 8.72
C ILE A 386 18.31 4.12 8.03
N ASN A 387 17.61 3.85 6.92
CA ASN A 387 16.82 4.83 6.20
C ASN A 387 15.71 5.43 7.07
N SER A 388 15.02 4.60 7.86
CA SER A 388 13.99 5.04 8.80
C SER A 388 14.51 6.04 9.83
N LYS A 389 15.73 5.81 10.36
CA LYS A 389 16.37 6.75 11.30
C LYS A 389 16.72 8.09 10.66
N TYR A 390 17.16 8.10 9.40
CA TYR A 390 17.42 9.35 8.68
C TYR A 390 16.12 10.11 8.42
N TYR A 391 15.06 9.40 8.05
CA TYR A 391 13.73 9.97 7.87
C TYR A 391 13.20 10.63 9.15
N GLU A 392 13.24 9.94 10.30
CA GLU A 392 12.88 10.50 11.62
C GLU A 392 13.64 11.79 11.95
N LYS A 393 14.97 11.78 11.77
CA LYS A 393 15.81 12.96 12.02
C LYS A 393 15.44 14.15 11.12
N SER A 394 15.11 13.90 9.85
CA SER A 394 14.70 14.96 8.92
C SER A 394 13.37 15.59 9.31
N LYS A 395 12.38 14.80 9.77
CA LYS A 395 11.11 15.34 10.30
C LYS A 395 11.33 16.30 11.46
N ILE A 396 12.18 15.92 12.42
CA ILE A 396 12.51 16.76 13.58
C ILE A 396 13.21 18.05 13.14
N LYS A 397 14.17 17.96 12.21
CA LYS A 397 14.97 19.10 11.76
C LYS A 397 14.16 20.12 10.94
N TYR A 398 13.22 19.66 10.12
CA TYR A 398 12.50 20.51 9.17
C TYR A 398 11.05 20.80 9.57
N GLY A 399 10.60 20.36 10.75
CA GLY A 399 9.28 20.73 11.28
C GLY A 399 8.11 20.31 10.39
N PHE A 400 8.25 19.20 9.65
CA PHE A 400 7.14 18.64 8.88
C PHE A 400 6.05 18.20 9.86
N LEU A 401 5.05 19.06 10.06
CA LEU A 401 3.76 18.71 10.65
C LEU A 401 3.23 17.51 9.85
N SER A 402 3.00 16.40 10.55
CA SER A 402 2.44 15.17 9.99
C SER A 402 1.19 15.49 9.17
N PHE A 403 1.19 15.08 7.90
CA PHE A 403 0.02 15.12 7.02
C PHE A 403 -1.11 14.23 7.53
#